data_AF-A0A3M1CJ13-F1
#
_entry.id   AF-A0A3M1CJ13-F1
#
_cell.length_a   1.000
_cell.length_b   1.000
_cell.length_c   1.000
_cell.angle_alpha   90.00
_cell.angle_beta   90.00
_cell.angle_gamma   90.00
#
_symmetry.space_group_name_H-M   'P 1'
#
loop_
_entity.id
_entity.type
_entity.pdbx_description
1 polymer ?
#
loop_
_entity_poly.entity_id
_entity_poly.type
_entity_poly.pdbx_seq_one_letter_code
_entity_poly.pdbx_strand_id
1 'polypeptide(L)'
;MTLLICLLACVSSSGETGGGPTTPGATDPRWPDPALSLSGRVLDPTLDGDPALSLTVSIPDRADVDCDVDLELVGVEGALRTATLALAATDADVAWSFDGRDDQGARFPPGLVDVRAWTDCADGSRGSATATLAVVRLAPAEIALAGEGKVPLAFHKLDLVTVGVTPIDISEYRLAAGLFTDTAPTVSPWTDPDMPPWTDDPDAVARNLPAAFVLGSAPSVEVTPATEDDHGRVLLPDGVAVQLLTDAGAVDWTAGIALDLDPVEGSVGQEDQVITWTWSACFDGDCTTVPGSRQTVHHLYRLLGPSQLRDGSADGYADGTPWVGVLADTVDAVEGATDAAAVMDALRDRVHDDPWLVYDPGDSAYSDYEGSYIYWESITSQLSAWLDRRKGLHLYCHSVSCLLSTLAQSWGVDAEQIVLGVGFQTNLARAAGTETWGRWYFNSHSVATTDHGGTIWDAAVDLDGDDDPYNEPVVPVSPKGMDGAEYFWRLTYDDIGIVNSGKCFVE
;
A
#
# COMPACT_ATOMS: atom_id res chain seq x y z
N MET A 1 -27.91 -34.15 51.82
CA MET A 1 -29.08 -34.51 52.64
C MET A 1 -29.84 -33.21 52.90
N THR A 2 -30.87 -32.97 52.08
CA THR A 2 -32.19 -32.35 52.37
C THR A 2 -32.24 -31.05 53.20
N LEU A 3 -32.91 -29.94 52.85
CA LEU A 3 -34.23 -29.66 52.23
C LEU A 3 -34.17 -28.20 51.70
N LEU A 4 -34.71 -27.78 50.53
CA LEU A 4 -36.13 -27.65 50.10
C LEU A 4 -36.89 -26.61 50.98
N ILE A 5 -37.58 -25.55 50.51
CA ILE A 5 -38.76 -25.50 49.61
C ILE A 5 -39.05 -24.06 49.14
N CYS A 6 -39.64 -24.02 47.94
CA CYS A 6 -40.16 -22.94 47.11
C CYS A 6 -41.45 -22.18 47.52
N LEU A 7 -41.70 -21.08 46.76
CA LEU A 7 -42.91 -20.71 45.99
C LEU A 7 -44.12 -19.93 46.59
N LEU A 8 -44.43 -18.82 45.89
CA LEU A 8 -45.71 -18.35 45.31
C LEU A 8 -46.85 -17.66 46.11
N ALA A 9 -47.09 -16.38 45.72
CA ALA A 9 -48.30 -15.73 45.18
C ALA A 9 -49.73 -15.84 45.80
N CYS A 10 -50.31 -14.63 45.98
CA CYS A 10 -51.65 -14.12 45.64
C CYS A 10 -52.97 -14.59 46.33
N VAL A 11 -53.81 -13.56 46.61
CA VAL A 11 -55.31 -13.44 46.47
C VAL A 11 -56.18 -13.15 47.74
N SER A 12 -56.71 -11.91 47.74
CA SER A 12 -58.09 -11.40 48.04
C SER A 12 -58.63 -10.99 49.43
N SER A 13 -59.34 -9.85 49.34
CA SER A 13 -60.56 -9.37 50.04
C SER A 13 -60.40 -8.91 51.51
N SER A 14 -60.98 -7.81 51.98
CA SER A 14 -62.36 -7.32 51.82
C SER A 14 -62.51 -5.92 52.47
N GLY A 15 -63.58 -5.18 52.13
CA GLY A 15 -64.21 -4.25 53.08
C GLY A 15 -64.40 -2.80 52.63
N GLU A 16 -65.64 -2.46 52.26
CA GLU A 16 -66.14 -1.11 51.97
C GLU A 16 -66.30 -0.20 53.21
N THR A 17 -66.48 1.09 52.89
CA THR A 17 -67.25 2.16 53.55
C THR A 17 -66.47 3.26 54.29
N GLY A 18 -66.53 4.46 53.73
CA GLY A 18 -66.04 5.69 54.35
C GLY A 18 -65.98 6.85 53.36
N GLY A 19 -67.13 7.22 52.79
CA GLY A 19 -67.25 8.41 51.94
C GLY A 19 -67.03 9.69 52.73
N GLY A 20 -65.93 10.39 52.46
CA GLY A 20 -65.73 11.80 52.73
C GLY A 20 -65.47 12.52 51.41
N PRO A 21 -65.86 13.80 51.26
CA PRO A 21 -65.60 14.54 50.03
C PRO A 21 -64.08 14.72 49.90
N THR A 22 -63.45 13.93 49.02
CA THR A 22 -62.10 14.19 48.55
C THR A 22 -62.16 15.45 47.70
N THR A 23 -61.47 16.49 48.16
CA THR A 23 -60.97 17.58 47.35
C THR A 23 -60.44 17.02 46.03
N PRO A 24 -60.70 17.63 44.85
CA PRO A 24 -60.04 17.22 43.62
C PRO A 24 -58.55 17.16 43.90
N GLY A 25 -57.98 15.96 43.84
CA GLY A 25 -56.54 15.78 43.95
C GLY A 25 -55.90 16.70 42.93
N ALA A 26 -54.92 17.47 43.37
CA ALA A 26 -53.89 17.92 42.45
C ALA A 26 -53.45 16.66 41.71
N THR A 27 -53.81 16.57 40.43
CA THR A 27 -53.19 15.62 39.53
C THR A 27 -51.71 15.89 39.68
N ASP A 28 -51.00 14.92 40.26
CA ASP A 28 -49.55 14.89 40.28
C ASP A 28 -49.12 15.32 38.87
N PRO A 29 -48.44 16.47 38.72
CA PRO A 29 -48.11 16.97 37.39
C PRO A 29 -47.33 15.86 36.71
N ARG A 30 -47.92 15.24 35.69
CA ARG A 30 -47.19 14.28 34.86
C ARG A 30 -46.14 15.10 34.13
N TRP A 31 -44.91 14.91 34.57
CA TRP A 31 -43.72 15.55 34.05
C TRP A 31 -43.52 15.11 32.59
N PRO A 32 -43.30 16.04 31.65
CA PRO A 32 -42.96 15.68 30.29
C PRO A 32 -41.51 15.16 30.30
N ASP A 33 -41.33 13.86 30.14
CA ASP A 33 -39.99 13.30 29.96
C ASP A 33 -39.45 13.79 28.61
N PRO A 34 -38.23 14.37 28.55
CA PRO A 34 -37.62 14.69 27.28
C PRO A 34 -37.48 13.42 26.44
N ALA A 35 -37.63 13.55 25.13
CA ALA A 35 -37.35 12.50 24.18
C ALA A 35 -36.00 12.75 23.53
N LEU A 36 -35.08 11.79 23.69
CA LEU A 36 -33.79 11.77 23.01
C LEU A 36 -33.90 10.99 21.71
N SER A 37 -33.45 11.61 20.63
CA SER A 37 -33.30 10.98 19.31
C SER A 37 -31.85 11.13 18.87
N LEU A 38 -31.25 10.04 18.38
CA LEU A 38 -29.86 9.99 17.93
C LEU A 38 -29.84 9.70 16.43
N SER A 39 -29.11 10.50 15.65
CA SER A 39 -28.84 10.20 14.24
C SER A 39 -27.69 9.19 14.15
N GLY A 40 -28.02 7.90 14.20
CA GLY A 40 -27.04 6.84 14.36
C GLY A 40 -26.55 6.72 15.81
N ARG A 41 -26.05 5.53 16.16
CA ARG A 41 -25.67 5.18 17.54
C ARG A 41 -24.24 4.69 17.70
N VAL A 42 -23.45 4.69 16.63
CA VAL A 42 -22.08 4.17 16.64
C VAL A 42 -21.15 5.21 16.05
N LEU A 43 -20.06 5.51 16.75
CA LEU A 43 -19.06 6.50 16.36
C LEU A 43 -17.65 5.95 16.52
N ASP A 44 -16.79 6.24 15.56
CA ASP A 44 -15.34 6.18 15.76
C ASP A 44 -14.73 7.59 15.61
N PRO A 45 -14.29 8.22 16.72
CA PRO A 45 -13.71 9.57 16.69
C PRO A 45 -12.29 9.64 16.08
N THR A 46 -11.76 8.50 15.62
CA THR A 46 -10.46 8.40 14.96
C THR A 46 -10.56 8.40 13.44
N LEU A 47 -11.76 8.31 12.87
CA LEU A 47 -11.97 8.38 11.43
C LEU A 47 -11.77 9.79 10.90
N ASP A 48 -11.45 9.88 9.61
CA ASP A 48 -11.29 11.13 8.88
C ASP A 48 -12.65 11.75 8.52
N GLY A 49 -12.68 13.05 8.25
CA GLY A 49 -13.87 13.75 7.79
C GLY A 49 -14.79 14.30 8.89
N ASP A 50 -14.21 14.68 10.04
CA ASP A 50 -14.92 15.20 11.22
C ASP A 50 -16.08 14.31 11.68
N PRO A 51 -15.77 13.06 12.10
CA PRO A 51 -16.79 12.10 12.49
C PRO A 51 -17.56 12.61 13.71
N ALA A 52 -18.86 12.86 13.54
CA ALA A 52 -19.72 13.31 14.62
C ALA A 52 -21.13 12.73 14.50
N LEU A 53 -21.73 12.45 15.67
CA LEU A 53 -23.14 12.09 15.78
C LEU A 53 -23.97 13.35 16.05
N SER A 54 -25.18 13.42 15.47
CA SER A 54 -26.16 14.42 15.87
C SER A 54 -27.11 13.82 16.90
N LEU A 55 -27.15 14.44 18.08
CA LEU A 55 -28.15 14.19 19.11
C LEU A 55 -29.23 15.27 18.98
N THR A 56 -30.49 14.85 18.96
CA THR A 56 -31.65 15.75 19.00
C THR A 56 -32.40 15.50 20.29
N VAL A 57 -32.61 16.55 21.07
CA VAL A 57 -33.45 16.52 22.27
C VAL A 57 -34.74 17.24 21.95
N SER A 58 -35.87 16.59 22.24
CA SER A 58 -37.21 17.17 22.08
C SER A 58 -37.97 17.07 23.39
N ILE A 59 -38.86 18.02 23.67
CA ILE A 59 -39.74 17.98 24.84
C ILE A 59 -41.17 17.93 24.30
N PRO A 60 -41.75 16.73 24.13
CA PRO A 60 -43.09 16.59 23.58
C PRO A 60 -44.11 17.40 24.40
N ASP A 61 -45.06 18.02 23.71
CA ASP A 61 -46.22 18.71 24.31
C ASP A 61 -45.93 19.98 25.14
N ARG A 62 -44.74 20.59 25.01
CA ARG A 62 -44.35 21.82 25.74
C ARG A 62 -43.56 22.85 24.91
N ALA A 63 -43.94 23.06 23.65
CA ALA A 63 -43.35 24.11 22.80
C ALA A 63 -43.81 25.54 23.16
N ASP A 64 -44.06 25.83 24.43
CA ASP A 64 -44.54 27.12 24.95
C ASP A 64 -43.83 27.58 26.23
N VAL A 65 -42.83 26.82 26.69
CA VAL A 65 -42.04 27.12 27.90
C VAL A 65 -40.56 27.03 27.56
N ASP A 66 -39.77 27.98 28.05
CA ASP A 66 -38.31 27.93 27.93
C ASP A 66 -37.75 26.85 28.87
N CYS A 67 -36.86 26.00 28.36
CA CYS A 67 -36.24 24.92 29.11
C CYS A 67 -34.72 24.90 28.90
N ASP A 68 -33.99 24.63 29.96
CA ASP A 68 -32.57 24.29 29.88
C ASP A 68 -32.43 22.76 29.85
N VAL A 69 -31.63 22.27 28.92
CA VAL A 69 -31.31 20.84 28.76
C VAL A 69 -29.84 20.64 29.13
N ASP A 70 -29.59 19.96 30.24
CA ASP A 70 -28.25 19.49 30.60
C ASP A 70 -28.03 18.08 30.01
N LEU A 71 -26.96 17.93 29.26
CA LEU A 71 -26.49 16.69 28.68
C LEU A 71 -25.22 16.23 29.39
N GLU A 72 -25.17 14.96 29.74
CA GLU A 72 -23.99 14.28 30.25
C GLU A 72 -23.78 12.98 29.47
N LEU A 73 -22.62 12.82 28.86
CA LEU A 73 -22.19 11.58 28.25
C LEU A 73 -21.15 10.95 29.16
N VAL A 74 -21.46 9.75 29.66
CA VAL A 74 -20.62 9.00 30.58
C VAL A 74 -20.10 7.76 29.88
N GLY A 75 -18.81 7.76 29.59
CA GLY A 75 -18.12 6.63 28.99
C GLY A 75 -17.49 5.71 30.02
N VAL A 76 -16.85 4.65 29.53
CA VAL A 76 -16.01 3.80 30.38
C VAL A 76 -14.82 4.58 30.92
N GLU A 77 -14.25 4.10 32.03
CA GLU A 77 -13.05 4.69 32.67
C GLU A 77 -13.19 6.14 33.14
N GLY A 78 -14.41 6.67 33.24
CA GLY A 78 -14.68 8.01 33.74
C GLY A 78 -14.54 9.12 32.70
N ALA A 79 -14.47 8.78 31.40
CA ALA A 79 -14.61 9.75 30.33
C ALA A 79 -15.97 10.47 30.44
N LEU A 80 -15.95 11.80 30.45
CA LEU A 80 -17.12 12.63 30.74
C LEU A 80 -17.19 13.81 29.78
N ARG A 81 -18.35 13.99 29.16
CA ARG A 81 -18.65 15.15 28.33
C ARG A 81 -19.95 15.78 28.81
N THR A 82 -19.93 17.07 29.11
CA THR A 82 -21.11 17.82 29.55
C THR A 82 -21.44 18.95 28.60
N ALA A 83 -22.73 19.24 28.43
CA ALA A 83 -23.21 20.39 27.65
C ALA A 83 -24.55 20.89 28.22
N THR A 84 -24.75 22.20 28.21
CA THR A 84 -26.06 22.81 28.52
C THR A 84 -26.60 23.46 27.25
N LEU A 85 -27.80 23.08 26.84
CA LEU A 85 -28.48 23.58 25.66
C LEU A 85 -29.72 24.36 26.08
N ALA A 86 -29.88 25.58 25.58
CA ALA A 86 -31.11 26.35 25.78
C ALA A 86 -32.14 25.95 24.70
N LEU A 87 -33.32 25.51 25.13
CA LEU A 87 -34.46 25.23 24.27
C LEU A 87 -35.49 26.35 24.46
N ALA A 88 -35.66 27.20 23.44
CA ALA A 88 -36.60 28.30 23.53
C ALA A 88 -38.04 27.79 23.41
N ALA A 89 -38.99 28.53 24.01
CA ALA A 89 -40.43 28.29 23.95
C ALA A 89 -41.04 28.30 22.54
N THR A 90 -40.26 28.39 21.47
CA THR A 90 -40.72 28.27 20.08
C THR A 90 -40.12 27.09 19.35
N ASP A 91 -39.14 26.43 19.96
CA ASP A 91 -38.37 25.35 19.35
C ASP A 91 -38.98 24.02 19.77
N ALA A 92 -39.20 23.12 18.79
CA ALA A 92 -39.68 21.77 19.08
C ALA A 92 -38.55 20.85 19.53
N ASP A 93 -37.31 21.19 19.15
CA ASP A 93 -36.12 20.37 19.28
C ASP A 93 -34.83 21.22 19.29
N VAL A 94 -33.80 20.70 19.96
CA VAL A 94 -32.43 21.23 19.89
C VAL A 94 -31.47 20.14 19.43
N ALA A 95 -30.65 20.47 18.43
CA ALA A 95 -29.61 19.59 17.92
C ALA A 95 -28.27 19.92 18.57
N TRP A 96 -27.52 18.88 18.92
CA TRP A 96 -26.16 18.97 19.42
C TRP A 96 -25.29 17.92 18.73
N SER A 97 -24.03 18.27 18.47
CA SER A 97 -23.09 17.40 17.77
C SER A 97 -22.04 16.87 18.74
N PHE A 98 -21.80 15.56 18.68
CA PHE A 98 -20.79 14.86 19.46
C PHE A 98 -19.71 14.28 18.54
N ASP A 99 -18.49 14.78 18.68
CA ASP A 99 -17.30 14.35 17.93
C ASP A 99 -16.52 13.22 18.64
N GLY A 100 -17.07 12.66 19.72
CA GLY A 100 -16.44 11.59 20.48
C GLY A 100 -15.33 12.05 21.45
N ARG A 101 -15.26 13.35 21.79
CA ARG A 101 -14.29 13.89 22.76
C ARG A 101 -14.91 14.29 24.10
N ASP A 102 -14.14 14.10 25.17
CA ASP A 102 -14.49 14.51 26.53
C ASP A 102 -14.27 16.02 26.77
N ASP A 103 -14.60 16.48 27.97
CA ASP A 103 -14.45 17.90 28.36
C ASP A 103 -12.99 18.37 28.40
N GLN A 104 -12.02 17.45 28.42
CA GLN A 104 -10.59 17.70 28.35
C GLN A 104 -10.06 17.63 26.91
N GLY A 105 -10.92 17.31 25.93
CA GLY A 105 -10.58 17.17 24.52
C GLY A 105 -9.95 15.82 24.14
N ALA A 106 -9.86 14.87 25.09
CA ALA A 106 -9.40 13.52 24.83
C ALA A 106 -10.52 12.69 24.20
N ARG A 107 -10.16 11.73 23.36
CA ARG A 107 -11.13 10.84 22.69
C ARG A 107 -11.70 9.85 23.70
N PHE A 108 -13.00 9.63 23.67
CA PHE A 108 -13.65 8.57 24.44
C PHE A 108 -13.03 7.20 24.08
N PRO A 109 -12.67 6.36 25.06
CA PRO A 109 -12.23 4.99 24.80
C PRO A 109 -13.35 4.16 24.14
N PRO A 110 -13.02 3.11 23.36
CA PRO A 110 -14.03 2.20 22.84
C PRO A 110 -14.85 1.57 23.98
N GLY A 111 -16.17 1.48 23.78
CA GLY A 111 -17.13 1.05 24.79
C GLY A 111 -18.51 1.68 24.61
N LEU A 112 -19.44 1.29 25.47
CA LEU A 112 -20.77 1.92 25.54
C LEU A 112 -20.68 3.25 26.30
N VAL A 113 -21.45 4.23 25.84
CA VAL A 113 -21.57 5.56 26.42
C VAL A 113 -23.03 5.82 26.75
N ASP A 114 -23.30 6.10 28.02
CA ASP A 114 -24.61 6.54 28.49
C ASP A 114 -24.77 8.03 28.16
N VAL A 115 -25.79 8.36 27.37
CA VAL A 115 -26.23 9.73 27.15
C VAL A 115 -27.38 10.02 28.10
N ARG A 116 -27.17 10.94 29.02
CA ARG A 116 -28.17 11.35 30.02
C ARG A 116 -28.56 12.79 29.74
N ALA A 117 -29.85 13.03 29.70
CA ALA A 117 -30.40 14.37 29.55
C ALA A 117 -31.29 14.68 30.74
N TRP A 118 -31.12 15.87 31.33
CA TRP A 118 -32.04 16.44 32.30
C TRP A 118 -32.59 17.74 31.74
N THR A 119 -33.86 18.00 32.03
CA THR A 119 -34.54 19.23 31.67
C THR A 119 -34.94 19.98 32.92
N ASP A 120 -34.73 21.29 32.95
CA ASP A 120 -35.30 22.21 33.94
C ASP A 120 -35.99 23.36 33.20
N CYS A 121 -37.31 23.41 33.27
CA CYS A 121 -38.12 24.39 32.56
C CYS A 121 -38.53 25.55 33.47
N ALA A 122 -38.80 26.71 32.88
CA ALA A 122 -39.16 27.93 33.61
C ALA A 122 -40.45 27.80 34.45
N ASP A 123 -41.34 26.86 34.11
CA ASP A 123 -42.55 26.55 34.88
C ASP A 123 -42.29 25.60 36.08
N GLY A 124 -41.03 25.24 36.31
CA GLY A 124 -40.57 24.31 37.34
C GLY A 124 -40.70 22.84 36.97
N SER A 125 -41.09 22.52 35.72
CA SER A 125 -41.12 21.14 35.23
C SER A 125 -39.71 20.59 35.00
N ARG A 126 -39.52 19.31 35.35
CA ARG A 126 -38.27 18.57 35.21
C ARG A 126 -38.52 17.18 34.68
N GLY A 127 -37.68 16.72 33.77
CA GLY A 127 -37.71 15.36 33.23
C GLY A 127 -36.29 14.86 32.96
N SER A 128 -36.15 13.54 32.80
CA SER A 128 -34.87 12.94 32.44
C SER A 128 -35.04 11.85 31.40
N ALA A 129 -34.06 11.74 30.51
CA ALA A 129 -34.01 10.68 29.53
C ALA A 129 -32.60 10.08 29.45
N THR A 130 -32.55 8.81 29.06
CA THR A 130 -31.30 8.09 28.86
C THR A 130 -31.33 7.39 27.52
N ALA A 131 -30.24 7.50 26.78
CA ALA A 131 -29.96 6.72 25.59
C ALA A 131 -28.55 6.13 25.70
N THR A 132 -28.26 5.14 24.86
CA THR A 132 -26.93 4.53 24.79
C THR A 132 -26.42 4.66 23.36
N LEU A 133 -25.16 5.05 23.24
CA LEU A 133 -24.40 4.97 21.99
C LEU A 133 -23.14 4.13 22.23
N ALA A 134 -22.52 3.68 21.14
CA ALA A 134 -21.27 2.95 21.17
C ALA A 134 -20.15 3.79 20.56
N VAL A 135 -19.03 3.88 21.27
CA VAL A 135 -17.76 4.34 20.72
C VAL A 135 -16.97 3.11 20.31
N VAL A 136 -16.51 3.05 19.07
CA VAL A 136 -15.73 1.93 18.51
C VAL A 136 -14.37 2.42 18.01
N ARG A 137 -13.56 1.48 17.53
CA ARG A 137 -12.35 1.75 16.75
C ARG A 137 -12.33 0.83 15.54
N LEU A 138 -12.39 1.41 14.35
CA LEU A 138 -12.49 0.70 13.10
C LEU A 138 -11.18 0.84 12.35
N ALA A 139 -10.51 -0.29 12.18
CA ALA A 139 -9.23 -0.36 11.50
C ALA A 139 -9.06 -1.74 10.87
N PRO A 140 -8.56 -1.84 9.63
CA PRO A 140 -7.92 -3.07 9.22
C PRO A 140 -6.65 -3.28 10.07
N ALA A 141 -6.47 -4.50 10.59
CA ALA A 141 -5.22 -4.94 11.22
C ALA A 141 -4.21 -5.45 10.20
N GLU A 142 -4.68 -6.05 9.11
CA GLU A 142 -3.84 -6.53 8.03
C GLU A 142 -4.54 -6.29 6.70
N ILE A 143 -3.75 -5.93 5.69
CA ILE A 143 -4.19 -5.76 4.32
C ILE A 143 -3.18 -6.47 3.44
N ALA A 144 -3.60 -7.57 2.80
CA ALA A 144 -2.77 -8.33 1.88
C ALA A 144 -3.28 -8.15 0.45
N LEU A 145 -2.44 -7.57 -0.40
CA LEU A 145 -2.72 -7.52 -1.84
C LEU A 145 -2.59 -8.93 -2.43
N ALA A 146 -3.59 -9.36 -3.17
CA ALA A 146 -3.73 -10.68 -3.78
C ALA A 146 -4.30 -10.54 -5.21
N GLY A 147 -4.64 -11.66 -5.84
CA GLY A 147 -5.26 -11.68 -7.17
C GLY A 147 -4.42 -12.35 -8.24
N GLU A 148 -5.05 -12.55 -9.40
CA GLU A 148 -4.38 -13.08 -10.59
C GLU A 148 -3.31 -12.10 -11.07
N GLY A 149 -2.24 -12.58 -11.70
CA GLY A 149 -1.19 -11.71 -12.24
C GLY A 149 -0.28 -11.05 -11.20
N LYS A 150 -0.45 -11.34 -9.90
CA LYS A 150 0.51 -10.93 -8.87
C LYS A 150 1.88 -11.56 -9.14
N VAL A 151 2.92 -10.73 -9.18
CA VAL A 151 4.32 -11.15 -9.33
C VAL A 151 4.97 -11.09 -7.94
N PRO A 152 5.58 -12.20 -7.46
CA PRO A 152 6.36 -12.17 -6.22
C PRO A 152 7.46 -11.11 -6.31
N LEU A 153 7.78 -10.46 -5.19
CA LEU A 153 8.87 -9.50 -5.10
C LEU A 153 9.86 -9.95 -4.03
N ALA A 154 11.14 -9.74 -4.30
CA ALA A 154 12.21 -9.91 -3.33
C ALA A 154 12.63 -8.54 -2.79
N PHE A 155 12.92 -8.48 -1.49
CA PHE A 155 13.49 -7.30 -0.88
C PHE A 155 15.01 -7.29 -1.08
N HIS A 156 15.51 -6.19 -1.62
CA HIS A 156 16.92 -5.85 -1.57
C HIS A 156 17.03 -4.37 -1.16
N LYS A 157 17.81 -4.10 -0.12
CA LYS A 157 18.07 -2.75 0.40
C LYS A 157 18.82 -1.95 -0.67
N LEU A 158 18.36 -0.76 -1.00
CA LEU A 158 19.22 0.26 -1.62
C LEU A 158 20.12 0.79 -0.49
N ASP A 159 21.38 0.39 -0.39
CA ASP A 159 22.31 1.06 0.54
C ASP A 159 23.01 2.21 -0.18
N LEU A 160 22.24 3.23 -0.57
CA LEU A 160 22.80 4.47 -1.03
C LEU A 160 22.96 5.43 0.17
N VAL A 161 24.19 5.47 0.71
CA VAL A 161 24.82 6.69 1.24
C VAL A 161 24.57 7.06 2.73
N THR A 162 23.87 6.27 3.57
CA THR A 162 23.79 6.61 5.01
C THR A 162 25.01 6.22 5.86
N VAL A 163 25.97 5.44 5.35
CA VAL A 163 27.18 5.11 6.12
C VAL A 163 28.41 5.31 5.25
N GLY A 164 29.02 6.49 5.36
CA GLY A 164 30.27 6.80 4.68
C GLY A 164 31.28 5.65 4.81
N VAL A 165 31.57 5.02 3.67
CA VAL A 165 32.69 4.10 3.41
C VAL A 165 32.95 3.08 4.53
N THR A 166 32.30 1.91 4.48
CA THR A 166 32.97 0.64 4.84
C THR A 166 32.33 -0.52 4.06
N PRO A 167 33.11 -1.43 3.44
CA PRO A 167 32.57 -2.63 2.80
C PRO A 167 31.88 -3.51 3.85
N ILE A 168 30.64 -3.91 3.59
CA ILE A 168 29.98 -4.97 4.37
C ILE A 168 30.33 -6.31 3.70
N ASP A 169 30.95 -7.19 4.46
CA ASP A 169 31.59 -8.44 3.99
C ASP A 169 30.61 -9.64 3.95
N ILE A 170 29.30 -9.39 3.89
CA ILE A 170 28.26 -10.43 3.91
C ILE A 170 27.05 -10.02 3.05
N SER A 171 26.69 -10.88 2.11
CA SER A 171 25.44 -10.84 1.35
C SER A 171 24.31 -11.36 2.23
N GLU A 172 23.43 -10.50 2.74
CA GLU A 172 22.21 -10.94 3.44
C GLU A 172 21.02 -10.97 2.48
N TYR A 173 20.81 -12.11 1.84
CA TYR A 173 19.51 -12.49 1.29
C TYR A 173 18.65 -12.98 2.45
N ARG A 174 17.49 -12.35 2.69
CA ARG A 174 16.46 -12.91 3.56
C ARG A 174 15.12 -12.94 2.84
N LEU A 175 14.74 -14.13 2.40
CA LEU A 175 13.35 -14.50 2.12
C LEU A 175 12.59 -14.42 3.46
N ALA A 176 11.63 -13.51 3.58
CA ALA A 176 10.86 -13.36 4.81
C ALA A 176 9.80 -14.47 4.93
N ALA A 177 9.79 -15.15 6.09
CA ALA A 177 8.74 -16.05 6.53
C ALA A 177 8.25 -15.60 7.93
N GLY A 178 6.94 -15.37 8.06
CA GLY A 178 6.12 -15.52 9.28
C GLY A 178 6.35 -14.64 10.54
N LEU A 179 5.26 -13.94 10.92
CA LEU A 179 4.65 -13.70 12.25
C LEU A 179 5.14 -12.61 13.26
N PHE A 180 4.20 -11.69 13.52
CA PHE A 180 3.55 -11.09 14.74
C PHE A 180 4.27 -10.17 15.76
N THR A 181 3.95 -8.85 15.80
CA THR A 181 3.94 -7.90 16.96
C THR A 181 3.13 -6.58 16.72
N ASP A 182 2.40 -6.12 17.75
CA ASP A 182 2.34 -4.79 18.42
C ASP A 182 2.19 -3.43 17.68
N THR A 183 1.01 -3.18 17.13
CA THR A 183 0.17 -1.94 17.25
C THR A 183 -1.06 -2.16 16.34
N ALA A 184 -2.24 -1.60 16.65
CA ALA A 184 -3.32 -1.51 15.68
C ALA A 184 -2.83 -0.57 14.56
N PRO A 185 -2.42 -1.12 13.40
CA PRO A 185 -1.62 -0.39 12.44
C PRO A 185 -2.54 0.60 11.74
N THR A 186 -2.35 1.89 12.01
CA THR A 186 -2.42 2.82 10.89
C THR A 186 -1.29 2.41 9.96
N VAL A 187 -1.64 1.78 8.84
CA VAL A 187 -0.72 1.58 7.73
C VAL A 187 -0.16 2.96 7.38
N SER A 188 1.03 3.26 7.87
CA SER A 188 1.75 4.44 7.42
C SER A 188 2.22 4.13 6.01
N PRO A 189 1.97 5.01 5.02
CA PRO A 189 2.49 4.80 3.68
C PRO A 189 3.99 4.59 3.76
N TRP A 190 4.49 3.61 3.00
CA TRP A 190 5.92 3.32 2.96
C TRP A 190 6.63 4.41 2.14
N THR A 191 7.04 5.49 2.80
CA THR A 191 7.54 6.69 2.13
C THR A 191 8.91 6.56 1.47
N ASP A 192 9.64 5.46 1.71
CA ASP A 192 11.03 5.30 1.27
C ASP A 192 11.32 3.84 0.84
N PRO A 193 11.34 3.53 -0.48
CA PRO A 193 11.57 2.18 -1.00
C PRO A 193 12.94 1.58 -0.62
N ASP A 194 13.87 2.41 -0.14
CA ASP A 194 15.24 2.02 0.24
C ASP A 194 15.34 1.56 1.70
N MET A 195 14.35 1.94 2.51
CA MET A 195 14.31 1.66 3.94
C MET A 195 12.97 0.99 4.28
N PRO A 196 12.86 -0.35 4.18
CA PRO A 196 11.72 -1.08 4.74
C PRO A 196 11.46 -0.59 6.16
N PRO A 197 10.21 -0.63 6.67
CA PRO A 197 9.94 -0.34 8.07
C PRO A 197 10.56 -1.46 8.93
N TRP A 198 11.89 -1.47 9.06
CA TRP A 198 12.63 -2.28 10.00
C TRP A 198 12.45 -1.63 11.37
N THR A 199 11.22 -1.65 11.86
CA THR A 199 10.96 -1.60 13.27
C THR A 199 11.49 -2.89 13.90
N ASP A 200 11.86 -2.85 15.17
CA ASP A 200 12.16 -4.06 15.97
C ASP A 200 10.96 -5.04 16.03
N ASP A 201 9.82 -4.59 15.51
CA ASP A 201 8.62 -5.33 15.16
C ASP A 201 8.70 -5.90 13.72
N PRO A 202 8.95 -7.21 13.54
CA PRO A 202 8.94 -7.90 12.23
C PRO A 202 7.56 -7.96 11.55
N ASP A 203 6.52 -7.43 12.16
CA ASP A 203 5.12 -7.60 11.76
C ASP A 203 4.49 -6.31 11.25
N ALA A 204 4.99 -5.16 11.68
CA ALA A 204 4.84 -3.91 10.95
C ALA A 204 5.36 -4.03 9.50
N VAL A 205 6.35 -4.90 9.25
CA VAL A 205 6.88 -5.19 7.91
C VAL A 205 5.83 -5.83 6.99
N ALA A 206 4.89 -6.64 7.50
CA ALA A 206 3.89 -7.29 6.65
C ALA A 206 2.78 -6.33 6.17
N ARG A 207 2.71 -5.12 6.72
CA ARG A 207 1.54 -4.24 6.64
C ARG A 207 1.83 -3.06 5.73
N ASN A 208 1.70 -3.32 4.41
CA ASN A 208 1.91 -2.39 3.28
C ASN A 208 3.22 -2.58 2.51
N LEU A 209 3.57 -3.84 2.21
CA LEU A 209 4.63 -4.15 1.27
C LEU A 209 4.18 -3.80 -0.14
N PRO A 210 5.06 -3.28 -1.01
CA PRO A 210 4.68 -3.11 -2.40
C PRO A 210 4.36 -4.44 -3.03
N ALA A 211 3.43 -4.38 -3.95
CA ALA A 211 3.12 -5.51 -4.80
C ALA A 211 3.49 -5.18 -6.23
N ALA A 212 3.70 -6.22 -7.03
CA ALA A 212 3.79 -6.11 -8.46
C ALA A 212 2.68 -6.90 -9.11
N PHE A 213 2.10 -6.34 -10.16
CA PHE A 213 1.01 -6.95 -10.91
C PHE A 213 1.25 -6.78 -12.41
N VAL A 214 0.95 -7.83 -13.17
CA VAL A 214 1.01 -7.78 -14.64
C VAL A 214 -0.12 -6.90 -15.17
N LEU A 215 0.16 -6.09 -16.20
CA LEU A 215 -0.87 -5.28 -16.88
C LEU A 215 -2.05 -6.15 -17.34
N GLY A 216 -3.26 -5.63 -17.15
CA GLY A 216 -4.53 -6.29 -17.43
C GLY A 216 -5.00 -7.28 -16.35
N SER A 217 -4.22 -7.47 -15.28
CA SER A 217 -4.65 -8.30 -14.15
C SER A 217 -5.67 -7.60 -13.26
N ALA A 218 -6.46 -8.38 -12.54
CA ALA A 218 -7.44 -7.89 -11.57
C ALA A 218 -6.91 -8.17 -10.15
N PRO A 219 -6.32 -7.16 -9.48
CA PRO A 219 -5.87 -7.31 -8.12
C PRO A 219 -7.06 -7.42 -7.17
N SER A 220 -6.81 -8.02 -6.02
CA SER A 220 -7.76 -8.07 -4.91
C SER A 220 -7.04 -7.78 -3.61
N VAL A 221 -7.80 -7.55 -2.55
CA VAL A 221 -7.29 -7.29 -1.22
C VAL A 221 -7.97 -8.21 -0.24
N GLU A 222 -7.17 -8.94 0.55
CA GLU A 222 -7.63 -9.66 1.71
C GLU A 222 -7.42 -8.82 2.97
N VAL A 223 -8.47 -8.69 3.78
CA VAL A 223 -8.50 -7.78 4.94
C VAL A 223 -8.81 -8.55 6.20
N THR A 224 -8.01 -8.29 7.23
CA THR A 224 -8.24 -8.77 8.60
C THR A 224 -8.61 -7.58 9.48
N PRO A 225 -9.80 -7.54 10.09
CA PRO A 225 -10.18 -6.52 11.07
C PRO A 225 -9.27 -6.49 12.30
N ALA A 226 -9.02 -5.30 12.85
CA ALA A 226 -8.47 -5.16 14.19
C ALA A 226 -9.52 -5.53 15.25
N THR A 227 -9.12 -6.31 16.25
CA THR A 227 -10.00 -6.78 17.33
C THR A 227 -9.72 -6.10 18.67
N GLU A 228 -8.48 -5.63 18.88
CA GLU A 228 -8.05 -4.90 20.08
C GLU A 228 -7.20 -3.67 19.72
N ASP A 229 -7.14 -2.68 20.62
CA ASP A 229 -6.21 -1.54 20.51
C ASP A 229 -4.87 -1.85 21.18
N ASP A 230 -3.93 -0.91 21.11
CA ASP A 230 -2.58 -1.03 21.68
C ASP A 230 -2.55 -1.22 23.21
N HIS A 231 -3.69 -1.07 23.89
CA HIS A 231 -3.84 -1.28 25.32
C HIS A 231 -4.60 -2.59 25.63
N GLY A 232 -4.81 -3.45 24.63
CA GLY A 232 -5.55 -4.70 24.74
C GLY A 232 -7.04 -4.49 24.95
N ARG A 233 -7.59 -3.33 24.57
CA ARG A 233 -9.01 -3.04 24.73
C ARG A 233 -9.78 -3.53 23.51
N VAL A 234 -10.86 -4.25 23.74
CA VAL A 234 -11.77 -4.70 22.68
C VAL A 234 -12.33 -3.50 21.91
N LEU A 235 -12.16 -3.50 20.59
CA LEU A 235 -12.55 -2.34 19.76
C LEU A 235 -14.06 -2.23 19.51
N LEU A 236 -14.77 -3.36 19.62
CA LEU A 236 -16.20 -3.49 19.37
C LEU A 236 -16.91 -3.90 20.66
N PRO A 237 -17.77 -3.06 21.26
CA PRO A 237 -18.52 -3.44 22.44
C PRO A 237 -19.59 -4.48 22.10
N ASP A 238 -19.98 -5.27 23.10
CA ASP A 238 -21.03 -6.29 22.97
C ASP A 238 -22.32 -5.70 22.38
N GLY A 239 -22.90 -6.41 21.42
CA GLY A 239 -24.14 -6.00 20.76
C GLY A 239 -23.98 -5.04 19.59
N VAL A 240 -22.76 -4.60 19.27
CA VAL A 240 -22.46 -3.86 18.04
C VAL A 240 -22.00 -4.83 16.95
N ALA A 241 -22.73 -4.86 15.83
CA ALA A 241 -22.32 -5.58 14.62
C ALA A 241 -21.85 -4.56 13.57
N VAL A 242 -20.66 -4.75 13.01
CA VAL A 242 -20.08 -3.85 12.01
C VAL A 242 -20.04 -4.54 10.65
N GLN A 243 -20.29 -3.78 9.60
CA GLN A 243 -20.15 -4.19 8.22
C GLN A 243 -19.27 -3.18 7.48
N LEU A 244 -18.37 -3.67 6.64
CA LEU A 244 -17.67 -2.85 5.66
C LEU A 244 -18.61 -2.53 4.51
N LEU A 245 -18.64 -1.26 4.11
CA LEU A 245 -19.36 -0.81 2.93
C LEU A 245 -18.41 -0.86 1.73
N THR A 246 -18.82 -1.57 0.69
CA THR A 246 -18.09 -1.73 -0.56
C THR A 246 -19.01 -1.38 -1.73
N ASP A 247 -18.45 -1.22 -2.93
CA ASP A 247 -19.27 -0.97 -4.13
C ASP A 247 -20.21 -2.13 -4.46
N ALA A 248 -19.86 -3.35 -4.05
CA ALA A 248 -20.69 -4.55 -4.21
C ALA A 248 -21.77 -4.69 -3.11
N GLY A 249 -21.72 -3.87 -2.06
CA GLY A 249 -22.64 -3.89 -0.92
C GLY A 249 -21.94 -3.98 0.44
N ALA A 250 -22.74 -4.25 1.48
CA ALA A 250 -22.24 -4.39 2.84
C ALA A 250 -21.74 -5.83 3.11
N VAL A 251 -20.55 -5.97 3.68
CA VAL A 251 -19.92 -7.24 4.06
C VAL A 251 -19.64 -7.24 5.56
N ASP A 252 -19.96 -8.32 6.27
CA ASP A 252 -19.73 -8.40 7.71
C ASP A 252 -18.24 -8.22 8.05
N TRP A 253 -17.94 -7.32 9.00
CA TRP A 253 -16.58 -6.95 9.41
C TRP A 253 -15.92 -8.06 10.24
N THR A 254 -15.48 -9.11 9.53
CA THR A 254 -14.93 -10.35 10.06
C THR A 254 -13.62 -10.69 9.34
N ALA A 255 -12.82 -11.64 9.85
CA ALA A 255 -11.55 -11.99 9.24
C ALA A 255 -11.73 -12.63 7.86
N GLY A 256 -10.84 -12.29 6.91
CA GLY A 256 -10.80 -12.88 5.56
C GLY A 256 -11.77 -12.23 4.57
N ILE A 257 -12.04 -10.94 4.70
CA ILE A 257 -12.81 -10.19 3.69
C ILE A 257 -11.94 -10.02 2.45
N ALA A 258 -12.43 -10.49 1.31
CA ALA A 258 -11.78 -10.28 0.02
C ALA A 258 -12.54 -9.18 -0.77
N LEU A 259 -11.79 -8.19 -1.27
CA LEU A 259 -12.30 -7.09 -2.09
C LEU A 259 -11.58 -7.09 -3.42
N ASP A 260 -12.33 -7.05 -4.52
CA ASP A 260 -11.73 -6.85 -5.83
C ASP A 260 -11.34 -5.37 -5.97
N LEU A 261 -10.16 -5.13 -6.54
CA LEU A 261 -9.69 -3.81 -6.93
C LEU A 261 -9.89 -3.61 -8.43
N ASP A 262 -9.77 -2.36 -8.87
CA ASP A 262 -9.78 -2.04 -10.29
C ASP A 262 -8.62 -2.76 -11.02
N PRO A 263 -8.84 -3.25 -12.25
CA PRO A 263 -7.78 -3.89 -13.02
C PRO A 263 -6.58 -2.95 -13.25
N VAL A 264 -5.39 -3.54 -13.27
CA VAL A 264 -4.14 -2.81 -13.55
C VAL A 264 -4.04 -2.50 -15.04
N GLU A 265 -4.69 -1.43 -15.49
CA GLU A 265 -4.70 -1.04 -16.90
C GLU A 265 -3.63 -0.01 -17.26
N GLY A 266 -3.36 0.10 -18.56
CA GLY A 266 -2.54 1.17 -19.12
C GLY A 266 -1.11 0.72 -19.44
N SER A 267 -0.15 1.24 -18.70
CA SER A 267 1.28 1.18 -19.00
C SER A 267 2.10 0.72 -17.80
N VAL A 268 3.30 0.23 -18.08
CA VAL A 268 4.32 -0.09 -17.08
C VAL A 268 4.62 1.14 -16.23
N GLY A 269 4.90 0.92 -14.95
CA GLY A 269 5.22 2.01 -14.04
C GLY A 269 4.94 1.67 -12.57
N GLN A 270 4.76 2.70 -11.76
CA GLN A 270 4.27 2.59 -10.38
C GLN A 270 3.00 3.39 -10.17
N GLU A 271 2.22 3.01 -9.16
CA GLU A 271 1.09 3.79 -8.68
C GLU A 271 0.82 3.57 -7.19
N ASP A 272 0.16 4.55 -6.59
CA ASP A 272 -0.30 4.50 -5.20
C ASP A 272 -1.79 4.18 -5.20
N GLN A 273 -2.13 2.93 -4.89
CA GLN A 273 -3.52 2.51 -4.74
C GLN A 273 -4.06 2.98 -3.39
N VAL A 274 -4.95 3.96 -3.42
CA VAL A 274 -5.67 4.42 -2.23
C VAL A 274 -6.95 3.60 -2.07
N ILE A 275 -7.10 2.94 -0.92
CA ILE A 275 -8.32 2.24 -0.54
C ILE A 275 -9.02 3.04 0.55
N THR A 276 -10.29 3.38 0.31
CA THR A 276 -11.12 4.10 1.29
C THR A 276 -12.05 3.10 1.98
N TRP A 277 -11.91 3.01 3.30
CA TRP A 277 -12.69 2.15 4.17
C TRP A 277 -13.84 2.95 4.77
N THR A 278 -15.06 2.46 4.57
CA THR A 278 -16.27 3.01 5.17
C THR A 278 -17.07 1.88 5.79
N TRP A 279 -17.78 2.17 6.87
CA TRP A 279 -18.47 1.13 7.63
C TRP A 279 -19.90 1.53 7.94
N SER A 280 -20.75 0.52 8.10
CA SER A 280 -22.03 0.65 8.79
C SER A 280 -21.99 -0.19 10.06
N ALA A 281 -22.73 0.23 11.08
CA ALA A 281 -22.85 -0.51 12.31
C ALA A 281 -24.33 -0.60 12.73
N CYS A 282 -24.67 -1.77 13.26
CA CYS A 282 -25.97 -2.08 13.84
C CYS A 282 -25.84 -2.13 15.36
N PHE A 283 -26.66 -1.35 16.06
CA PHE A 283 -26.75 -1.36 17.52
C PHE A 283 -28.22 -1.21 17.94
N ASP A 284 -28.70 -2.09 18.82
CA ASP A 284 -30.11 -2.17 19.23
C ASP A 284 -31.12 -2.28 18.07
N GLY A 285 -30.71 -2.92 16.97
CA GLY A 285 -31.54 -3.11 15.79
C GLY A 285 -31.62 -1.90 14.84
N ASP A 286 -30.90 -0.81 15.14
CA ASP A 286 -30.73 0.33 14.25
C ASP A 286 -29.37 0.25 13.54
N CYS A 287 -29.40 0.19 12.21
CA CYS A 287 -28.22 0.05 11.36
C CYS A 287 -27.99 1.34 10.59
N THR A 288 -26.86 2.00 10.84
CA THR A 288 -26.51 3.28 10.21
C THR A 288 -25.06 3.29 9.76
N THR A 289 -24.75 4.11 8.76
CA THR A 289 -23.36 4.39 8.37
C THR A 289 -22.64 5.04 9.54
N VAL A 290 -21.46 4.53 9.89
CA VAL A 290 -20.58 5.16 10.88
C VAL A 290 -19.99 6.42 10.22
N PRO A 291 -20.14 7.61 10.83
CA PRO A 291 -19.62 8.85 10.26
C PRO A 291 -18.10 8.79 10.06
N GLY A 292 -17.65 9.27 8.91
CA GLY A 292 -16.23 9.31 8.54
C GLY A 292 -15.77 8.11 7.73
N SER A 293 -14.47 8.10 7.45
CA SER A 293 -13.81 7.03 6.68
C SER A 293 -12.37 6.86 7.14
N ARG A 294 -11.68 5.85 6.62
CA ARG A 294 -10.22 5.73 6.74
C ARG A 294 -9.64 5.47 5.38
N GLN A 295 -8.46 6.00 5.10
CA GLN A 295 -7.72 5.67 3.89
C GLN A 295 -6.46 4.88 4.21
N THR A 296 -6.11 3.96 3.31
CA THR A 296 -4.80 3.30 3.29
C THR A 296 -4.23 3.40 1.89
N VAL A 297 -2.92 3.61 1.78
CA VAL A 297 -2.22 3.79 0.49
C VAL A 297 -1.28 2.60 0.30
N HIS A 298 -1.33 1.97 -0.87
CA HIS A 298 -0.54 0.78 -1.21
C HIS A 298 0.27 1.01 -2.48
N HIS A 299 1.58 0.79 -2.42
CA HIS A 299 2.46 0.96 -3.57
C HIS A 299 2.39 -0.25 -4.50
N LEU A 300 2.09 -0.01 -5.78
CA LEU A 300 1.97 -1.05 -6.80
C LEU A 300 2.95 -0.79 -7.94
N TYR A 301 3.69 -1.81 -8.34
CA TYR A 301 4.43 -1.86 -9.60
C TYR A 301 3.58 -2.55 -10.67
N ARG A 302 3.46 -1.91 -11.82
CA ARG A 302 2.71 -2.39 -12.98
C ARG A 302 3.70 -2.93 -13.99
N LEU A 303 3.74 -4.25 -14.17
CA LEU A 303 4.74 -4.95 -14.98
C LEU A 303 4.14 -5.38 -16.34
N LEU A 304 4.94 -5.40 -17.40
CA LEU A 304 4.47 -5.80 -18.72
C LEU A 304 4.06 -7.29 -18.77
N GLY A 305 4.73 -8.11 -17.96
CA GLY A 305 4.57 -9.55 -17.91
C GLY A 305 5.09 -10.14 -16.60
N PRO A 306 4.93 -11.46 -16.39
CA PRO A 306 5.58 -12.13 -15.28
C PRO A 306 7.11 -12.02 -15.42
N SER A 307 7.81 -12.01 -14.27
CA SER A 307 9.28 -12.01 -14.22
C SER A 307 9.87 -13.05 -15.18
N GLN A 308 10.85 -12.62 -15.98
CA GLN A 308 11.63 -13.51 -16.84
C GLN A 308 13.00 -13.84 -16.25
N LEU A 309 13.31 -13.29 -15.07
CA LEU A 309 14.60 -13.43 -14.39
C LEU A 309 14.96 -14.89 -14.15
N ARG A 310 16.26 -15.14 -14.04
CA ARG A 310 16.83 -16.44 -13.72
C ARG A 310 17.79 -16.30 -12.54
N ASP A 311 17.62 -17.12 -11.52
CA ASP A 311 18.50 -17.15 -10.36
C ASP A 311 19.74 -18.01 -10.69
N GLY A 312 20.93 -17.40 -10.58
CA GLY A 312 22.21 -18.08 -10.84
C GLY A 312 22.73 -18.89 -9.65
N SER A 313 22.18 -18.70 -8.46
CA SER A 313 22.62 -19.35 -7.21
C SER A 313 22.00 -20.73 -6.96
N ALA A 314 20.92 -21.06 -7.68
CA ALA A 314 20.22 -22.33 -7.54
C ALA A 314 20.75 -23.38 -8.53
N ASP A 315 21.09 -24.58 -8.03
CA ASP A 315 21.38 -25.76 -8.85
C ASP A 315 20.20 -26.01 -9.83
N GLY A 316 20.36 -25.58 -11.08
CA GLY A 316 19.34 -25.74 -12.13
C GLY A 316 18.59 -24.49 -12.58
N TYR A 317 19.08 -23.27 -12.28
CA TYR A 317 18.63 -22.03 -12.95
C TYR A 317 17.12 -21.74 -12.76
N ALA A 318 16.67 -21.68 -11.51
CA ALA A 318 15.28 -21.44 -11.15
C ALA A 318 14.77 -20.07 -11.63
N ASP A 319 13.45 -19.91 -11.68
CA ASP A 319 12.83 -18.61 -11.98
C ASP A 319 13.21 -17.59 -10.88
N GLY A 320 13.77 -16.46 -11.30
CA GLY A 320 14.18 -15.36 -10.43
C GLY A 320 13.00 -14.44 -10.10
N THR A 321 13.09 -13.79 -8.94
CA THR A 321 12.06 -12.86 -8.45
C THR A 321 12.57 -11.42 -8.62
N PRO A 322 11.78 -10.48 -9.17
CA PRO A 322 12.19 -9.08 -9.28
C PRO A 322 12.45 -8.45 -7.91
N TRP A 323 13.46 -7.59 -7.84
CA TRP A 323 13.84 -6.92 -6.60
C TRP A 323 13.16 -5.56 -6.52
N VAL A 324 12.59 -5.22 -5.35
CA VAL A 324 11.95 -3.91 -5.13
C VAL A 324 12.90 -2.76 -5.43
N GLY A 325 14.17 -2.84 -4.99
CA GLY A 325 15.17 -1.81 -5.26
C GLY A 325 15.50 -1.63 -6.75
N VAL A 326 15.44 -2.70 -7.55
CA VAL A 326 15.61 -2.62 -9.02
C VAL A 326 14.42 -1.91 -9.67
N LEU A 327 13.20 -2.29 -9.27
CA LEU A 327 11.99 -1.64 -9.78
C LEU A 327 11.97 -0.16 -9.37
N ALA A 328 12.29 0.16 -8.12
CA ALA A 328 12.39 1.54 -7.64
C ALA A 328 13.44 2.38 -8.38
N ASP A 329 14.65 1.86 -8.64
CA ASP A 329 15.70 2.60 -9.35
C ASP A 329 15.35 2.88 -10.82
N THR A 330 14.56 2.01 -11.44
CA THR A 330 14.28 2.04 -12.89
C THR A 330 12.88 2.49 -13.27
N VAL A 331 11.95 2.63 -12.31
CA VAL A 331 10.54 2.95 -12.60
C VAL A 331 10.37 4.26 -13.34
N ASP A 332 11.07 5.32 -12.94
CA ASP A 332 10.98 6.64 -13.58
C ASP A 332 11.39 6.60 -15.06
N ALA A 333 12.26 5.66 -15.44
CA ALA A 333 12.68 5.50 -16.83
C ALA A 333 11.59 4.81 -17.66
N VAL A 334 10.96 3.76 -17.11
CA VAL A 334 10.01 2.92 -17.84
C VAL A 334 8.55 3.34 -17.70
N GLU A 335 8.26 4.33 -16.84
CA GLU A 335 6.92 4.86 -16.61
C GLU A 335 6.26 5.26 -17.93
N GLY A 336 5.07 4.74 -18.20
CA GLY A 336 4.33 5.01 -19.43
C GLY A 336 4.63 4.05 -20.58
N ALA A 337 5.60 3.13 -20.46
CA ALA A 337 5.89 2.16 -21.50
C ALA A 337 4.74 1.15 -21.68
N THR A 338 4.34 0.90 -22.93
CA THR A 338 3.18 0.05 -23.25
C THR A 338 3.54 -1.30 -23.85
N ASP A 339 4.81 -1.50 -24.22
CA ASP A 339 5.31 -2.72 -24.84
C ASP A 339 6.78 -2.96 -24.52
N ALA A 340 7.28 -4.14 -24.93
CA ALA A 340 8.64 -4.57 -24.63
C ALA A 340 9.69 -3.65 -25.26
N ALA A 341 9.45 -3.13 -26.47
CA ALA A 341 10.41 -2.26 -27.14
C ALA A 341 10.53 -0.92 -26.40
N ALA A 342 9.41 -0.33 -25.97
CA ALA A 342 9.40 0.90 -25.18
C ALA A 342 10.13 0.74 -23.83
N VAL A 343 9.93 -0.40 -23.14
CA VAL A 343 10.68 -0.72 -21.90
C VAL A 343 12.17 -0.85 -22.19
N MET A 344 12.56 -1.57 -23.24
CA MET A 344 13.96 -1.75 -23.61
C MET A 344 14.65 -0.45 -24.02
N ASP A 345 13.97 0.42 -24.77
CA ASP A 345 14.46 1.75 -25.14
C ASP A 345 14.75 2.60 -23.90
N ALA A 346 13.78 2.66 -22.98
CA ALA A 346 13.88 3.40 -21.73
C ALA A 346 15.03 2.87 -20.83
N LEU A 347 15.12 1.55 -20.66
CA LEU A 347 16.17 0.95 -19.85
C LEU A 347 17.55 1.09 -20.50
N ARG A 348 17.65 0.99 -21.83
CA ARG A 348 18.89 1.25 -22.56
C ARG A 348 19.39 2.65 -22.23
N ASP A 349 18.53 3.65 -22.34
CA ASP A 349 18.90 5.05 -22.06
C ASP A 349 19.28 5.25 -20.60
N ARG A 350 18.47 4.69 -19.68
CA ARG A 350 18.75 4.75 -18.25
C ARG A 350 20.12 4.17 -17.89
N VAL A 351 20.56 3.11 -18.56
CA VAL A 351 21.89 2.51 -18.36
C VAL A 351 22.97 3.32 -19.08
N HIS A 352 22.77 3.66 -20.36
CA HIS A 352 23.77 4.35 -21.18
C HIS A 352 24.10 5.76 -20.66
N ASP A 353 23.07 6.50 -20.25
CA ASP A 353 23.17 7.89 -19.78
C ASP A 353 23.37 7.97 -18.26
N ASP A 354 23.57 6.83 -17.58
CA ASP A 354 23.82 6.82 -16.16
C ASP A 354 25.11 7.60 -15.84
N PRO A 355 25.05 8.68 -15.03
CA PRO A 355 26.19 9.55 -14.81
C PRO A 355 27.33 8.90 -14.04
N TRP A 356 27.09 7.74 -13.42
CA TRP A 356 28.11 6.96 -12.72
C TRP A 356 28.74 5.90 -13.59
N LEU A 357 28.14 5.60 -14.76
CA LEU A 357 28.63 4.62 -15.72
C LEU A 357 29.76 5.21 -16.56
N VAL A 358 30.88 4.50 -16.54
CA VAL A 358 31.99 4.73 -17.44
C VAL A 358 32.29 3.40 -18.11
N TYR A 359 32.19 3.32 -19.43
CA TYR A 359 32.57 2.11 -20.13
C TYR A 359 34.06 1.81 -19.92
N ASP A 360 34.37 0.63 -19.39
CA ASP A 360 35.74 0.16 -19.20
C ASP A 360 35.88 -1.30 -19.67
N PRO A 361 36.56 -1.56 -20.79
CA PRO A 361 36.72 -2.91 -21.32
C PRO A 361 37.65 -3.80 -20.48
N GLY A 362 38.32 -3.26 -19.47
CA GLY A 362 39.17 -4.00 -18.54
C GLY A 362 38.51 -4.39 -17.23
N ASP A 363 37.28 -3.92 -16.95
CA ASP A 363 36.62 -4.13 -15.66
C ASP A 363 35.43 -5.09 -15.75
N SER A 364 35.49 -6.17 -14.96
CA SER A 364 34.46 -7.20 -14.84
C SER A 364 33.71 -7.14 -13.50
N ALA A 365 33.84 -6.04 -12.74
CA ALA A 365 33.40 -5.96 -11.35
C ALA A 365 31.91 -6.23 -11.07
N TYR A 366 31.05 -6.22 -12.09
CA TYR A 366 29.59 -6.34 -11.97
C TYR A 366 29.03 -7.58 -12.66
N SER A 367 29.89 -8.47 -13.14
CA SER A 367 29.44 -9.74 -13.69
C SER A 367 30.40 -10.87 -13.38
N ASP A 368 29.83 -12.00 -13.01
CA ASP A 368 30.56 -13.26 -12.89
C ASP A 368 30.31 -14.11 -14.13
N TYR A 369 31.33 -14.86 -14.51
CA TYR A 369 31.34 -15.64 -15.75
C TYR A 369 31.77 -17.07 -15.46
N GLU A 370 30.98 -18.04 -15.89
CA GLU A 370 31.36 -19.45 -15.85
C GLU A 370 31.56 -20.02 -17.25
N GLY A 371 32.56 -20.88 -17.40
CA GLY A 371 32.92 -21.50 -18.67
C GLY A 371 34.10 -20.81 -19.38
N SER A 372 34.26 -21.09 -20.67
CA SER A 372 35.35 -20.52 -21.47
C SER A 372 34.99 -19.13 -21.99
N TYR A 373 35.98 -18.23 -22.03
CA TYR A 373 35.84 -16.87 -22.56
C TYR A 373 35.06 -16.84 -23.89
N ILE A 374 34.06 -15.96 -24.00
CA ILE A 374 33.10 -15.79 -25.13
C ILE A 374 32.06 -16.89 -25.25
N TYR A 375 32.39 -18.13 -24.87
CA TYR A 375 31.49 -19.28 -24.85
C TYR A 375 31.08 -19.63 -23.42
N TRP A 376 30.76 -18.61 -22.63
CA TRP A 376 30.33 -18.76 -21.26
C TRP A 376 29.08 -19.64 -21.18
N GLU A 377 29.05 -20.53 -20.21
CA GLU A 377 27.90 -21.38 -19.91
C GLU A 377 26.84 -20.58 -19.12
N SER A 378 27.30 -19.64 -18.31
CA SER A 378 26.47 -18.69 -17.56
C SER A 378 27.18 -17.35 -17.41
N ILE A 379 26.38 -16.28 -17.34
CA ILE A 379 26.79 -14.94 -16.96
C ILE A 379 25.82 -14.43 -15.90
N THR A 380 26.35 -13.93 -14.80
CA THR A 380 25.57 -13.50 -13.64
C THR A 380 25.77 -12.01 -13.43
N SER A 381 24.68 -11.25 -13.41
CA SER A 381 24.68 -9.83 -13.08
C SER A 381 24.69 -9.66 -11.56
N GLN A 382 25.69 -8.94 -11.03
CA GLN A 382 25.73 -8.56 -9.62
C GLN A 382 24.82 -7.34 -9.37
N LEU A 383 23.51 -7.55 -9.33
CA LEU A 383 22.52 -6.48 -9.18
C LEU A 383 22.71 -5.66 -7.90
N SER A 384 23.08 -6.34 -6.81
CA SER A 384 23.39 -5.69 -5.53
C SER A 384 24.54 -4.67 -5.68
N ALA A 385 25.60 -5.06 -6.40
CA ALA A 385 26.74 -4.18 -6.62
C ALA A 385 26.38 -2.97 -7.47
N TRP A 386 25.49 -3.15 -8.46
CA TRP A 386 24.99 -2.08 -9.30
C TRP A 386 24.10 -1.11 -8.51
N LEU A 387 23.14 -1.58 -7.72
CA LEU A 387 22.30 -0.74 -6.87
C LEU A 387 23.14 0.11 -5.90
N ASP A 388 24.15 -0.51 -5.27
CA ASP A 388 25.08 0.14 -4.36
C ASP A 388 26.15 1.00 -5.05
N ARG A 389 26.22 0.99 -6.40
CA ARG A 389 27.26 1.66 -7.20
C ARG A 389 28.69 1.29 -6.78
N ARG A 390 28.91 0.05 -6.33
CA ARG A 390 30.19 -0.39 -5.72
C ARG A 390 31.35 -0.27 -6.72
N LYS A 391 32.33 0.61 -6.45
CA LYS A 391 33.56 0.88 -7.26
C LYS A 391 33.44 1.94 -8.37
N GLY A 392 32.31 2.65 -8.47
CA GLY A 392 31.99 3.46 -9.66
C GLY A 392 31.65 2.53 -10.81
N LEU A 393 30.64 2.82 -11.63
CA LEU A 393 30.09 1.86 -12.59
C LEU A 393 31.01 1.72 -13.83
N HIS A 394 32.23 1.25 -13.62
CA HIS A 394 33.15 0.82 -14.67
C HIS A 394 32.68 -0.53 -15.21
N LEU A 395 32.11 -0.53 -16.41
CA LEU A 395 31.42 -1.70 -16.97
C LEU A 395 31.96 -2.04 -18.36
N TYR A 396 32.33 -3.30 -18.56
CA TYR A 396 32.58 -3.89 -19.87
C TYR A 396 31.25 -4.21 -20.59
N CYS A 397 31.25 -4.33 -21.93
CA CYS A 397 30.03 -4.50 -22.73
C CYS A 397 29.22 -5.75 -22.35
N HIS A 398 29.88 -6.81 -21.89
CA HIS A 398 29.19 -8.00 -21.39
C HIS A 398 28.42 -7.70 -20.10
N SER A 399 28.99 -6.93 -19.18
CA SER A 399 28.29 -6.51 -17.97
C SER A 399 27.15 -5.54 -18.27
N VAL A 400 27.35 -4.59 -19.18
CA VAL A 400 26.30 -3.64 -19.60
C VAL A 400 25.10 -4.35 -20.22
N SER A 401 25.33 -5.21 -21.21
CA SER A 401 24.25 -5.96 -21.87
C SER A 401 23.56 -6.93 -20.92
N CYS A 402 24.31 -7.52 -19.99
CA CYS A 402 23.75 -8.42 -19.01
C CYS A 402 22.88 -7.71 -17.98
N LEU A 403 23.34 -6.58 -17.46
CA LEU A 403 22.55 -5.68 -16.63
C LEU A 403 21.27 -5.27 -17.35
N LEU A 404 21.37 -4.79 -18.60
CA LEU A 404 20.19 -4.38 -19.38
C LEU A 404 19.17 -5.51 -19.55
N SER A 405 19.63 -6.71 -19.91
CA SER A 405 18.79 -7.92 -20.00
C SER A 405 18.12 -8.23 -18.65
N THR A 406 18.86 -8.18 -17.55
CA THR A 406 18.31 -8.43 -16.20
C THR A 406 17.29 -7.37 -15.77
N LEU A 407 17.55 -6.09 -16.00
CA LEU A 407 16.61 -5.02 -15.71
C LEU A 407 15.31 -5.22 -16.50
N ALA A 408 15.40 -5.52 -17.80
CA ALA A 408 14.24 -5.78 -18.65
C ALA A 408 13.42 -7.00 -18.19
N GLN A 409 14.11 -8.08 -17.82
CA GLN A 409 13.48 -9.29 -17.28
C GLN A 409 12.75 -9.03 -15.95
N SER A 410 13.20 -8.07 -15.13
CA SER A 410 12.52 -7.64 -13.91
C SER A 410 11.16 -6.98 -14.19
N TRP A 411 11.05 -6.30 -15.33
CA TRP A 411 9.81 -5.66 -15.82
C TRP A 411 8.93 -6.59 -16.68
N GLY A 412 9.29 -7.87 -16.76
CA GLY A 412 8.55 -8.89 -17.51
C GLY A 412 8.84 -8.94 -19.01
N VAL A 413 9.92 -8.31 -19.47
CA VAL A 413 10.38 -8.39 -20.86
C VAL A 413 11.35 -9.55 -21.02
N ASP A 414 11.08 -10.44 -21.98
CA ASP A 414 12.04 -11.49 -22.34
C ASP A 414 13.17 -10.89 -23.18
N ALA A 415 14.26 -10.54 -22.51
CA ALA A 415 15.48 -10.02 -23.12
C ALA A 415 16.65 -10.96 -22.81
N GLU A 416 17.40 -11.33 -23.83
CA GLU A 416 18.63 -12.10 -23.71
C GLU A 416 19.85 -11.26 -24.08
N GLN A 417 21.01 -11.72 -23.64
CA GLN A 417 22.28 -11.22 -24.13
C GLN A 417 22.71 -12.05 -25.34
N ILE A 418 23.26 -11.37 -26.35
CA ILE A 418 24.02 -12.00 -27.43
C ILE A 418 25.44 -11.47 -27.47
N VAL A 419 26.38 -12.36 -27.79
CA VAL A 419 27.80 -12.06 -27.94
C VAL A 419 28.15 -12.08 -29.42
N LEU A 420 28.83 -11.03 -29.86
CA LEU A 420 29.13 -10.71 -31.24
C LEU A 420 30.63 -10.82 -31.50
N GLY A 421 30.98 -11.59 -32.54
CA GLY A 421 32.30 -11.62 -33.14
C GLY A 421 33.46 -12.04 -32.21
N VAL A 422 34.64 -12.17 -32.82
CA VAL A 422 35.90 -12.32 -32.07
C VAL A 422 36.98 -11.48 -32.74
N GLY A 423 37.57 -10.54 -32.00
CA GLY A 423 38.75 -9.78 -32.41
C GLY A 423 38.55 -8.88 -33.63
N PHE A 424 37.58 -7.97 -33.56
CA PHE A 424 37.25 -7.03 -34.63
C PHE A 424 37.49 -5.57 -34.22
N GLN A 425 37.59 -4.68 -35.21
CA GLN A 425 37.67 -3.25 -34.96
C GLN A 425 36.33 -2.57 -35.24
N THR A 426 35.89 -1.69 -34.36
CA THR A 426 34.67 -0.91 -34.61
C THR A 426 34.90 0.14 -35.68
N ASN A 427 33.80 0.57 -36.30
CA ASN A 427 33.68 1.87 -36.95
C ASN A 427 33.77 3.01 -35.89
N LEU A 428 33.47 4.25 -36.26
CA LEU A 428 33.40 5.33 -35.28
C LEU A 428 32.25 5.05 -34.31
N ALA A 429 32.60 4.88 -33.03
CA ALA A 429 31.67 4.65 -31.94
C ALA A 429 32.04 5.52 -30.73
N ARG A 430 31.03 5.84 -29.92
CA ARG A 430 31.20 6.57 -28.66
C ARG A 430 30.73 5.69 -27.52
N ALA A 431 31.63 5.41 -26.58
CA ALA A 431 31.29 4.57 -25.43
C ALA A 431 30.51 5.36 -24.38
N ALA A 432 29.66 4.67 -23.63
CA ALA A 432 28.89 5.23 -22.53
C ALA A 432 29.81 5.90 -21.48
N GLY A 433 29.41 7.06 -20.98
CA GLY A 433 30.22 7.88 -20.09
C GLY A 433 31.42 8.60 -20.75
N THR A 434 31.53 8.58 -22.08
CA THR A 434 32.61 9.27 -22.82
C THR A 434 32.07 10.28 -23.84
N GLU A 435 32.84 11.35 -24.11
CA GLU A 435 32.43 12.39 -25.08
C GLU A 435 33.03 12.18 -26.48
N THR A 436 34.05 11.32 -26.61
CA THR A 436 34.87 11.22 -27.83
C THR A 436 34.46 10.06 -28.73
N TRP A 437 34.32 10.35 -30.02
CA TRP A 437 34.18 9.33 -31.06
C TRP A 437 35.53 8.72 -31.40
N GLY A 438 35.59 7.40 -31.50
CA GLY A 438 36.81 6.68 -31.80
C GLY A 438 36.54 5.28 -32.32
N ARG A 439 37.61 4.63 -32.79
CA ARG A 439 37.57 3.21 -33.14
C ARG A 439 38.12 2.41 -31.98
N TRP A 440 37.42 1.34 -31.64
CA TRP A 440 37.74 0.46 -30.53
C TRP A 440 38.12 -0.91 -31.09
N TYR A 441 39.03 -1.59 -30.40
CA TYR A 441 39.31 -2.98 -30.70
C TYR A 441 38.57 -3.86 -29.70
N PHE A 442 37.65 -4.69 -30.19
CA PHE A 442 36.84 -5.57 -29.37
C PHE A 442 37.27 -7.02 -29.57
N ASN A 443 37.71 -7.64 -28.46
CA ASN A 443 37.91 -9.10 -28.44
C ASN A 443 36.59 -9.84 -28.66
N SER A 444 35.49 -9.28 -28.17
CA SER A 444 34.09 -9.60 -28.47
C SER A 444 33.25 -8.39 -28.03
N HIS A 445 32.00 -8.31 -28.46
CA HIS A 445 31.07 -7.28 -28.00
C HIS A 445 29.73 -7.91 -27.65
N SER A 446 29.01 -7.39 -26.66
CA SER A 446 27.74 -7.98 -26.24
C SER A 446 26.65 -6.93 -26.16
N VAL A 447 25.45 -7.33 -26.55
CA VAL A 447 24.26 -6.48 -26.65
C VAL A 447 23.04 -7.24 -26.16
N ALA A 448 21.96 -6.52 -25.87
CA ALA A 448 20.68 -7.12 -25.51
C ALA A 448 19.75 -7.21 -26.73
N THR A 449 18.88 -8.22 -26.73
CA THR A 449 17.89 -8.45 -27.78
C THR A 449 16.66 -9.14 -27.21
N THR A 450 15.51 -8.98 -27.87
CA THR A 450 14.25 -9.65 -27.53
C THR A 450 13.84 -10.70 -28.57
N ASP A 451 14.63 -10.87 -29.64
CA ASP A 451 14.27 -11.66 -30.82
C ASP A 451 15.48 -12.35 -31.48
N HIS A 452 16.44 -12.80 -30.66
CA HIS A 452 17.64 -13.51 -31.11
C HIS A 452 18.52 -12.73 -32.09
N GLY A 453 18.60 -11.41 -31.91
CA GLY A 453 19.45 -10.51 -32.68
C GLY A 453 18.79 -9.94 -33.94
N GLY A 454 17.48 -10.12 -34.11
CA GLY A 454 16.72 -9.38 -35.12
C GLY A 454 16.68 -7.88 -34.82
N THR A 455 16.63 -7.54 -33.54
CA THR A 455 16.53 -6.20 -32.98
C THR A 455 17.52 -6.04 -31.84
N ILE A 456 18.28 -4.94 -31.84
CA ILE A 456 19.42 -4.70 -30.94
C ILE A 456 19.19 -3.49 -30.05
N TRP A 457 19.44 -3.69 -28.75
CA TRP A 457 19.64 -2.64 -27.76
C TRP A 457 21.06 -2.71 -27.24
N ASP A 458 21.80 -1.63 -27.45
CA ASP A 458 23.17 -1.50 -26.94
C ASP A 458 23.29 -0.25 -26.08
N ALA A 459 23.46 -0.47 -24.78
CA ALA A 459 23.71 0.59 -23.80
C ALA A 459 25.21 0.88 -23.61
N ALA A 460 26.11 0.11 -24.21
CA ALA A 460 27.55 0.32 -24.06
C ALA A 460 28.10 1.38 -25.02
N VAL A 461 27.55 1.48 -26.24
CA VAL A 461 28.01 2.45 -27.24
C VAL A 461 26.86 3.13 -28.00
N ASP A 462 27.14 4.33 -28.50
CA ASP A 462 26.46 4.93 -29.64
C ASP A 462 27.28 4.69 -30.92
N LEU A 463 26.59 4.69 -32.06
CA LEU A 463 27.15 4.43 -33.38
C LEU A 463 27.02 5.66 -34.29
N ASP A 464 27.76 5.64 -35.39
CA ASP A 464 27.55 6.59 -36.48
C ASP A 464 26.33 6.19 -37.34
N GLY A 465 25.42 7.15 -37.45
CA GLY A 465 24.09 7.07 -38.04
C GLY A 465 24.05 7.49 -39.52
N ASP A 466 25.15 7.98 -40.08
CA ASP A 466 25.22 8.35 -41.49
C ASP A 466 25.50 7.15 -42.44
N ASP A 467 25.73 7.43 -43.72
CA ASP A 467 25.99 6.43 -44.77
C ASP A 467 27.50 6.07 -44.90
N ASP A 468 28.38 6.71 -44.12
CA ASP A 468 29.84 6.52 -44.11
C ASP A 468 30.38 6.39 -42.66
N PRO A 469 29.95 5.36 -41.90
CA PRO A 469 30.25 5.22 -40.46
C PRO A 469 31.75 5.10 -40.13
N TYR A 470 32.59 5.03 -41.16
CA TYR A 470 34.04 4.90 -41.08
C TYR A 470 34.74 6.25 -40.88
N ASN A 471 34.12 7.38 -41.25
CA ASN A 471 34.77 8.69 -41.38
C ASN A 471 33.97 9.80 -40.69
N GLU A 472 34.65 10.85 -40.25
CA GLU A 472 33.97 12.07 -39.81
C GLU A 472 33.41 12.87 -41.01
N PRO A 473 32.32 13.64 -40.84
CA PRO A 473 31.62 13.93 -39.58
C PRO A 473 30.58 12.87 -39.18
N VAL A 474 30.49 12.58 -37.88
CA VAL A 474 29.54 11.60 -37.32
C VAL A 474 28.14 12.19 -37.16
N VAL A 475 27.11 11.38 -37.44
CA VAL A 475 25.72 11.63 -37.05
C VAL A 475 25.34 10.64 -35.94
N PRO A 476 25.29 11.03 -34.66
CA PRO A 476 25.04 10.08 -33.58
C PRO A 476 23.72 9.33 -33.72
N VAL A 477 23.76 8.00 -33.58
CA VAL A 477 22.58 7.15 -33.42
C VAL A 477 22.77 6.21 -32.25
N SER A 478 21.73 6.10 -31.42
CA SER A 478 21.71 5.17 -30.29
C SER A 478 21.03 3.87 -30.73
N PRO A 479 21.65 2.69 -30.50
CA PRO A 479 21.03 1.41 -30.76
C PRO A 479 19.89 1.13 -29.78
N LYS A 480 18.69 1.57 -30.16
CA LYS A 480 17.43 1.44 -29.43
C LYS A 480 16.40 0.82 -30.36
N GLY A 481 16.27 -0.50 -30.30
CA GLY A 481 15.44 -1.23 -31.24
C GLY A 481 16.00 -1.24 -32.67
N MET A 482 17.33 -1.18 -32.84
CA MET A 482 17.95 -1.13 -34.16
C MET A 482 17.89 -2.49 -34.85
N ASP A 483 17.57 -2.53 -36.15
CA ASP A 483 17.63 -3.76 -36.94
C ASP A 483 19.03 -4.38 -36.84
N GLY A 484 19.11 -5.70 -36.61
CA GLY A 484 20.37 -6.38 -36.38
C GLY A 484 21.36 -6.25 -37.53
N ALA A 485 20.90 -6.33 -38.78
CA ALA A 485 21.78 -6.20 -39.94
C ALA A 485 22.31 -4.77 -40.08
N GLU A 486 21.46 -3.77 -39.83
CA GLU A 486 21.89 -2.37 -39.74
C GLU A 486 22.91 -2.18 -38.63
N TYR A 487 22.66 -2.73 -37.44
CA TYR A 487 23.55 -2.64 -36.29
C TYR A 487 24.94 -3.23 -36.59
N PHE A 488 25.02 -4.43 -37.17
CA PHE A 488 26.30 -5.04 -37.55
C PHE A 488 27.08 -4.18 -38.54
N TRP A 489 26.41 -3.66 -39.57
CA TRP A 489 27.03 -2.80 -40.58
C TRP A 489 27.56 -1.49 -40.00
N ARG A 490 26.80 -0.87 -39.07
CA ARG A 490 27.23 0.34 -38.37
C ARG A 490 28.34 0.08 -37.37
N LEU A 491 28.32 -1.06 -36.68
CA LEU A 491 29.32 -1.40 -35.66
C LEU A 491 30.71 -1.65 -36.25
N THR A 492 30.81 -2.37 -37.38
CA THR A 492 32.12 -2.74 -37.96
C THR A 492 32.06 -3.03 -39.46
N TYR A 493 33.20 -2.93 -40.15
CA TYR A 493 33.38 -3.45 -41.52
C TYR A 493 33.78 -4.93 -41.54
N ASP A 494 34.17 -5.50 -40.40
CA ASP A 494 34.55 -6.90 -40.30
C ASP A 494 33.29 -7.79 -40.41
N ASP A 495 33.41 -8.92 -41.10
CA ASP A 495 32.32 -9.90 -41.18
C ASP A 495 32.22 -10.66 -39.86
N ILE A 496 31.32 -10.20 -38.99
CA ILE A 496 31.06 -10.77 -37.67
C ILE A 496 29.61 -11.28 -37.57
N GLY A 497 29.39 -12.23 -36.66
CA GLY A 497 28.07 -12.73 -36.34
C GLY A 497 27.93 -13.04 -34.86
N ILE A 498 26.75 -13.56 -34.49
CA ILE A 498 26.47 -14.02 -33.13
C ILE A 498 27.26 -15.29 -32.87
N VAL A 499 28.10 -15.28 -31.83
CA VAL A 499 28.95 -16.41 -31.43
C VAL A 499 28.47 -17.12 -30.17
N ASN A 500 27.66 -16.44 -29.36
CA ASN A 500 26.99 -16.98 -28.19
C ASN A 500 25.71 -16.19 -27.88
N SER A 501 24.76 -16.81 -27.19
CA SER A 501 23.48 -16.20 -26.80
C SER A 501 22.94 -16.88 -25.54
N GLY A 502 22.33 -16.12 -24.65
CA GLY A 502 21.70 -16.67 -23.46
C GLY A 502 21.09 -15.62 -22.55
N LYS A 503 20.25 -16.08 -21.63
CA LYS A 503 19.72 -15.22 -20.57
C LYS A 503 20.79 -14.94 -19.53
N CYS A 504 20.73 -13.73 -18.99
CA CYS A 504 21.52 -13.35 -17.84
C CYS A 504 20.88 -13.84 -16.54
N PHE A 505 21.73 -14.35 -15.65
CA PHE A 505 21.35 -14.72 -14.30
C PHE A 505 21.48 -13.53 -13.34
N VAL A 506 20.77 -13.60 -12.24
CA VAL A 506 20.94 -12.66 -11.12
C VAL A 506 21.59 -13.35 -9.94
N GLU A 507 22.52 -12.61 -9.32
CA GLU A 507 22.97 -12.85 -7.95
C GLU A 507 22.66 -11.63 -7.11
#